data_AF-A0A8S3YUJ8-F1
#
_entry.id   AF-A0A8S3YUJ8-F1
#
_cell.length_a   1.000
_cell.length_b   1.000
_cell.length_c   1.000
_cell.angle_alpha   90.00
_cell.angle_beta   90.00
_cell.angle_gamma   90.00
#
_symmetry.space_group_name_H-M   'P 1'
#
loop_
_entity.id
_entity.type
_entity.pdbx_description
1 polymer ?
#
loop_
_entity_poly.entity_id
_entity_poly.type
_entity_poly.pdbx_seq_one_letter_code
_entity_poly.pdbx_strand_id
1 'polypeptide(L)'
;DTFEHEREDSTLQQQVILLTREIEQMKQEHRLELAALSSHEVGHNSSQQQLVSVPAQLNLDALDPNFSADMQNLELVNMDLKAQVSQLYGELSLYKIKEKDLLRKMENLEHGRKSTSDDDDPPLSLDGSFLNHTDSAVFREPTEFEYLKNILYEYMMGRETKTLAKVIATVVRFSDEQMRNVLSKADTVV
;
A
#
# COMPACT_ATOMS: atom_id res chain seq x y z
N ASP A 1 -65.84 20.89 23.45
CA ASP A 1 -64.46 21.33 23.16
C ASP A 1 -63.39 20.37 23.65
N THR A 2 -63.40 19.87 24.89
CA THR A 2 -62.32 19.00 25.41
C THR A 2 -62.20 17.64 24.70
N PHE A 3 -63.31 17.02 24.29
CA PHE A 3 -63.31 15.71 23.61
C PHE A 3 -62.90 15.75 22.13
N GLU A 4 -62.95 16.91 21.49
CA GLU A 4 -62.50 17.06 20.10
C GLU A 4 -60.98 17.24 20.06
N HIS A 5 -60.41 17.99 21.02
CA HIS A 5 -58.98 18.18 21.14
C HIS A 5 -58.21 16.88 21.43
N GLU A 6 -58.74 15.99 22.29
CA GLU A 6 -58.11 14.68 22.53
C GLU A 6 -58.13 13.77 21.30
N ARG A 7 -59.14 13.89 20.42
CA ARG A 7 -59.17 13.15 19.16
C ARG A 7 -58.18 13.71 18.16
N GLU A 8 -58.09 15.03 18.05
CA GLU A 8 -57.11 15.69 17.18
C GLU A 8 -55.68 15.34 17.62
N ASP A 9 -55.37 15.40 18.90
CA ASP A 9 -54.07 14.99 19.45
C ASP A 9 -53.78 13.50 19.21
N SER A 10 -54.79 12.63 19.35
CA SER A 10 -54.64 11.21 19.03
C SER A 10 -54.35 10.98 17.55
N THR A 11 -54.99 11.73 16.64
CA THR A 11 -54.75 11.62 15.20
C THR A 11 -53.38 12.18 14.79
N LEU A 12 -52.95 13.28 15.40
CA LEU A 12 -51.61 13.88 15.19
C LEU A 12 -50.51 12.95 15.69
N GLN A 13 -50.68 12.34 16.88
CA GLN A 13 -49.75 11.33 17.39
C GLN A 13 -49.68 10.12 16.45
N GLN A 14 -50.82 9.64 15.95
CA GLN A 14 -50.86 8.56 14.98
C GLN A 14 -50.08 8.92 13.70
N GLN A 15 -50.24 10.15 13.22
CA GLN A 15 -49.56 10.66 12.03
C GLN A 15 -48.04 10.77 12.24
N VAL A 16 -47.59 11.28 13.39
CA VAL A 16 -46.16 11.36 13.74
C VAL A 16 -45.53 9.97 13.81
N ILE A 17 -46.24 8.98 14.39
CA ILE A 17 -45.75 7.60 14.46
C ILE A 17 -45.57 7.02 13.05
N LEU A 18 -46.53 7.27 12.15
CA LEU A 18 -46.46 6.80 10.77
C LEU A 18 -45.30 7.45 10.00
N LEU A 19 -45.17 8.78 10.06
CA LEU A 19 -44.08 9.53 9.44
C LEU A 19 -42.70 9.10 9.99
N THR A 20 -42.60 8.89 11.30
CA THR A 20 -41.35 8.45 11.94
C THR A 20 -40.94 7.08 11.41
N ARG A 21 -41.90 6.14 11.30
CA ARG A 21 -41.64 4.82 10.73
C ARG A 21 -41.22 4.90 9.26
N GLU A 22 -41.86 5.75 8.48
CA GLU A 22 -41.55 5.94 7.05
C GLU A 22 -40.14 6.54 6.85
N ILE A 23 -39.76 7.53 7.65
CA ILE A 23 -38.41 8.10 7.63
C ILE A 23 -37.36 7.05 8.01
N GLU A 24 -37.62 6.25 9.05
CA GLU A 24 -36.71 5.18 9.47
C GLU A 24 -36.56 4.13 8.37
N GLN A 25 -37.65 3.79 7.68
CA GLN A 25 -37.65 2.87 6.54
C GLN A 25 -36.82 3.40 5.38
N MET A 26 -37.06 4.65 4.95
CA MET A 26 -36.29 5.28 3.89
C MET A 26 -34.80 5.40 4.24
N LYS A 27 -34.48 5.72 5.49
CA LYS A 27 -33.09 5.78 5.97
C LYS A 27 -32.42 4.42 5.92
N GLN A 28 -33.15 3.35 6.25
CA GLN A 28 -32.63 1.99 6.21
C GLN A 28 -32.46 1.48 4.77
N GLU A 29 -33.37 1.85 3.86
CA GLU A 29 -33.27 1.56 2.44
C GLU A 29 -32.06 2.26 1.81
N HIS A 30 -31.90 3.56 2.04
CA HIS A 30 -30.74 4.32 1.58
C HIS A 30 -29.43 3.75 2.15
N ARG A 31 -29.42 3.30 3.41
CA ARG A 31 -28.26 2.62 4.00
C ARG A 31 -27.91 1.31 3.28
N LEU A 32 -28.92 0.55 2.84
CA LEU A 32 -28.72 -0.69 2.07
C LEU A 32 -28.24 -0.40 0.66
N GLU A 33 -28.75 0.65 0.01
CA GLU A 33 -28.30 1.09 -1.31
C GLU A 33 -26.82 1.50 -1.30
N LEU A 34 -26.39 2.28 -0.30
CA LEU A 34 -24.97 2.63 -0.10
C LEU A 34 -24.09 1.40 0.15
N ALA A 35 -24.59 0.41 0.90
CA ALA A 35 -23.86 -0.85 1.13
C ALA A 35 -23.76 -1.72 -0.15
N ALA A 36 -24.80 -1.71 -1.00
CA ALA A 36 -24.82 -2.41 -2.27
C ALA A 36 -23.88 -1.76 -3.30
N LEU A 37 -23.84 -0.42 -3.37
CA LEU A 37 -22.90 0.33 -4.21
C LEU A 37 -21.45 0.10 -3.76
N SER A 38 -21.18 0.13 -2.45
CA SER A 38 -19.86 -0.20 -1.89
C SER A 38 -19.42 -1.63 -2.23
N SER A 39 -20.35 -2.58 -2.33
CA SER A 39 -20.05 -3.96 -2.71
C SER A 39 -19.79 -4.14 -4.21
N HIS A 40 -20.29 -3.22 -5.06
CA HIS A 40 -20.12 -3.28 -6.51
C HIS A 40 -18.80 -2.67 -7.01
N GLU A 41 -18.11 -1.87 -6.18
CA GLU A 41 -16.87 -1.17 -6.56
C GLU A 41 -15.58 -1.87 -6.13
N VAL A 42 -15.65 -3.04 -5.49
CA VAL A 42 -14.44 -3.78 -5.02
C VAL A 42 -13.62 -4.38 -6.19
N GLY A 43 -14.08 -4.25 -7.44
CA GLY A 43 -13.44 -4.86 -8.62
C GLY A 43 -12.53 -3.93 -9.45
N HIS A 44 -12.79 -2.64 -9.52
CA HIS A 44 -12.07 -1.74 -10.44
C HIS A 44 -12.23 -0.30 -9.96
N ASN A 45 -11.19 0.26 -9.36
CA ASN A 45 -10.77 1.67 -9.45
C ASN A 45 -9.68 1.98 -8.40
N SER A 46 -8.60 1.19 -8.36
CA SER A 46 -7.41 1.48 -7.52
C SER A 46 -6.56 2.64 -8.06
N SER A 47 -7.15 3.59 -8.77
CA SER A 47 -6.47 4.77 -9.28
C SER A 47 -7.46 5.92 -9.32
N GLN A 48 -7.11 6.99 -8.59
CA GLN A 48 -7.72 8.32 -8.64
C GLN A 48 -9.07 8.47 -7.93
N GLN A 49 -9.03 8.74 -6.62
CA GLN A 49 -9.47 10.04 -6.09
C GLN A 49 -8.58 10.42 -4.91
N GLN A 50 -7.38 10.93 -5.19
CA GLN A 50 -6.76 11.87 -4.26
C GLN A 50 -7.64 13.13 -4.30
N LEU A 51 -8.61 13.22 -3.40
CA LEU A 51 -9.33 14.46 -3.16
C LEU A 51 -8.31 15.47 -2.64
N VAL A 52 -7.96 16.40 -3.51
CA VAL A 52 -7.05 17.51 -3.25
C VAL A 52 -7.54 18.21 -1.99
N SER A 53 -6.73 18.19 -0.93
CA SER A 53 -6.95 19.02 0.25
C SER A 53 -6.72 20.48 -0.17
N VAL A 54 -7.81 21.16 -0.55
CA VAL A 54 -7.78 22.61 -0.69
C VAL A 54 -7.49 23.15 0.71
N PRO A 55 -6.40 23.92 0.93
CA PRO A 55 -6.16 24.55 2.21
C PRO A 55 -7.34 25.49 2.47
N ALA A 56 -8.17 25.16 3.45
CA ALA A 56 -9.22 26.05 3.91
C ALA A 56 -8.54 27.34 4.38
N GLN A 57 -8.67 28.42 3.61
CA GLN A 57 -8.32 29.75 4.09
C GLN A 57 -9.35 30.11 5.14
N LEU A 58 -9.07 29.78 6.39
CA LEU A 58 -9.92 30.11 7.52
C LEU A 58 -9.83 31.62 7.76
N ASN A 59 -10.80 32.37 7.22
CA ASN A 59 -11.05 33.72 7.68
C ASN A 59 -11.67 33.62 9.09
N LEU A 60 -10.88 33.89 10.13
CA LEU A 60 -11.25 33.74 11.54
C LEU A 60 -12.09 34.91 12.09
N ASP A 61 -12.66 35.74 11.21
CA ASP A 61 -13.53 36.85 11.62
C ASP A 61 -14.93 36.33 11.99
N ALA A 62 -15.23 36.31 13.28
CA ALA A 62 -16.52 35.90 13.84
C ALA A 62 -17.72 36.80 13.41
N LEU A 63 -17.44 37.89 12.69
CA LEU A 63 -18.44 38.81 12.12
C LEU A 63 -18.75 38.49 10.65
N ASP A 64 -18.09 37.50 10.04
CA ASP A 64 -18.33 37.11 8.65
C ASP A 64 -19.68 36.36 8.55
N PRO A 65 -20.64 36.83 7.72
CA PRO A 65 -21.91 36.13 7.51
C PRO A 65 -21.74 34.71 6.94
N ASN A 66 -20.59 34.39 6.34
CA ASN A 66 -20.29 33.06 5.81
C ASN A 66 -19.60 32.12 6.81
N PHE A 67 -19.21 32.60 8.00
CA PHE A 67 -18.50 31.80 9.00
C PHE A 67 -19.23 30.50 9.38
N SER A 68 -20.56 30.56 9.47
CA SER A 68 -21.38 29.37 9.76
C SER A 68 -21.33 28.34 8.62
N ALA A 69 -21.29 28.77 7.36
CA ALA A 69 -21.20 27.88 6.21
C ALA A 69 -19.80 27.26 6.11
N ASP A 70 -18.76 28.06 6.34
CA ASP A 70 -17.37 27.59 6.32
C ASP A 70 -17.10 26.61 7.45
N MET A 71 -17.67 26.82 8.64
CA MET A 71 -17.55 25.89 9.76
C MET A 71 -18.23 24.54 9.48
N GLN A 72 -19.43 24.56 8.88
CA GLN A 72 -20.11 23.32 8.47
C GLN A 72 -19.33 22.57 7.38
N ASN A 73 -18.76 23.29 6.42
CA ASN A 73 -17.91 22.70 5.38
C ASN A 73 -16.64 22.07 5.98
N LEU A 74 -15.99 22.77 6.91
CA LEU A 74 -14.83 22.25 7.61
C LEU A 74 -15.15 20.99 8.41
N GLU A 75 -16.31 20.95 9.07
CA GLU A 75 -16.79 19.77 9.78
C GLU A 75 -17.01 18.59 8.82
N LEU A 76 -17.60 18.85 7.64
CA LEU A 76 -17.81 17.85 6.61
C LEU A 76 -16.48 17.26 6.10
N VAL A 77 -15.50 18.13 5.81
CA VAL A 77 -14.15 17.71 5.39
C VAL A 77 -13.45 16.91 6.50
N ASN A 78 -13.61 17.32 7.77
CA ASN A 78 -13.03 16.60 8.88
C ASN A 78 -13.64 15.20 9.06
N MET A 79 -14.95 15.09 8.85
CA MET A 79 -15.67 13.82 8.87
C MET A 79 -15.21 12.91 7.74
N ASP A 80 -15.09 13.43 6.52
CA ASP A 80 -14.59 12.68 5.36
C ASP A 80 -13.14 12.22 5.57
N LEU A 81 -12.26 13.10 6.04
CA LEU A 81 -10.88 12.75 6.33
C LEU A 81 -10.77 11.64 7.39
N LYS A 82 -11.60 11.69 8.45
CA LYS A 82 -11.67 10.62 9.46
C LYS A 82 -12.16 9.31 8.86
N ALA A 83 -13.13 9.35 7.95
CA ALA A 83 -13.62 8.17 7.25
C ALA A 83 -12.53 7.56 6.35
N GLN A 84 -11.81 8.37 5.57
CA GLN A 84 -10.69 7.92 4.74
C GLN A 84 -9.58 7.27 5.59
N VAL A 85 -9.21 7.88 6.71
CA VAL A 85 -8.23 7.31 7.64
C VAL A 85 -8.71 5.96 8.18
N SER A 86 -9.97 5.86 8.61
CA SER A 86 -10.56 4.60 9.08
C SER A 86 -10.55 3.52 7.99
N GLN A 87 -10.86 3.89 6.75
CA GLN A 87 -10.83 2.97 5.59
C GLN A 87 -9.41 2.44 5.36
N LEU A 88 -8.42 3.32 5.29
CA LEU A 88 -7.01 2.94 5.08
C LEU A 88 -6.50 2.02 6.19
N TYR A 89 -6.88 2.24 7.44
CA TYR A 89 -6.57 1.32 8.54
C TYR A 89 -7.20 -0.06 8.34
N GLY A 90 -8.43 -0.13 7.82
CA GLY A 90 -9.10 -1.38 7.47
C GLY A 90 -8.37 -2.13 6.35
N GLU A 91 -8.04 -1.45 5.26
CA GLU A 91 -7.30 -2.03 4.13
C GLU A 91 -5.91 -2.52 4.56
N LEU A 92 -5.18 -1.72 5.36
CA LEU A 92 -3.87 -2.09 5.87
C LEU A 92 -3.93 -3.37 6.73
N SER A 93 -4.97 -3.51 7.55
CA SER A 93 -5.22 -4.72 8.34
C SER A 93 -5.45 -5.94 7.43
N LEU A 94 -6.25 -5.79 6.37
CA LEU A 94 -6.51 -6.85 5.39
C LEU A 94 -5.24 -7.28 4.66
N TYR A 95 -4.43 -6.33 4.19
CA TYR A 95 -3.16 -6.64 3.52
C TYR A 95 -2.19 -7.37 4.45
N LYS A 96 -2.15 -6.99 5.73
CA LYS A 96 -1.32 -7.67 6.74
C LYS A 96 -1.76 -9.12 6.97
N ILE A 97 -3.06 -9.40 6.96
CA ILE A 97 -3.58 -10.78 7.04
C ILE A 97 -3.18 -11.55 5.78
N LYS A 98 -3.40 -10.97 4.60
CA LYS A 98 -3.06 -11.58 3.31
C LYS A 98 -1.57 -11.88 3.19
N GLU A 99 -0.71 -10.99 3.67
CA GLU A 99 0.74 -11.19 3.75
C GLU A 99 1.08 -12.43 4.58
N LYS A 100 0.49 -12.57 5.78
CA LYS A 100 0.72 -13.75 6.63
C LYS A 100 0.27 -15.06 5.98
N ASP A 101 -0.84 -15.04 5.23
CA ASP A 101 -1.31 -16.22 4.49
C ASP A 101 -0.38 -16.58 3.33
N LEU A 102 0.16 -15.58 2.61
CA LEU A 102 1.15 -15.80 1.56
C LEU A 102 2.46 -16.35 2.11
N LEU A 103 2.95 -15.81 3.24
CA LEU A 103 4.14 -16.31 3.93
C LEU A 103 3.98 -17.79 4.30
N ARG A 104 2.84 -18.18 4.90
CA ARG A 104 2.54 -19.59 5.20
C ARG A 104 2.48 -20.45 3.94
N LYS A 105 1.92 -19.93 2.85
CA LYS A 105 1.86 -20.67 1.57
C LYS A 105 3.26 -20.90 0.99
N MET A 106 4.16 -19.92 1.09
CA MET A 106 5.55 -20.06 0.67
C MET A 106 6.28 -21.09 1.53
N GLU A 107 6.12 -21.03 2.85
CA GLU A 107 6.68 -22.02 3.78
C GLU A 107 6.25 -23.44 3.38
N ASN A 108 4.95 -23.68 3.14
CA ASN A 108 4.46 -24.99 2.71
C ASN A 108 5.06 -25.46 1.37
N LEU A 109 5.29 -24.54 0.43
CA LEU A 109 5.92 -24.85 -0.86
C LEU A 109 7.41 -25.16 -0.73
N GLU A 110 8.12 -24.50 0.18
CA GLU A 110 9.53 -24.80 0.48
C GLU A 110 9.69 -26.20 1.10
N HIS A 111 8.81 -26.57 2.02
CA HIS A 111 8.80 -27.91 2.62
C HIS A 111 8.49 -29.01 1.60
N GLY A 112 7.64 -28.73 0.61
CA GLY A 112 7.34 -29.65 -0.49
C GLY A 112 8.53 -29.91 -1.43
N ARG A 113 9.47 -28.97 -1.56
CA ARG A 113 10.69 -29.12 -2.40
C ARG A 113 11.83 -29.84 -1.66
N LYS A 114 11.80 -29.87 -0.33
CA LYS A 114 12.87 -30.46 0.50
C LYS A 114 12.78 -31.99 0.64
N SER A 115 11.72 -32.62 0.13
CA SER A 115 11.49 -34.07 0.31
C SER A 115 11.98 -34.95 -0.85
N THR A 116 12.66 -34.39 -1.87
CA THR A 116 13.16 -35.17 -3.03
C THR A 116 14.67 -35.06 -3.28
N SER A 117 15.44 -34.59 -2.31
CA SER A 117 16.91 -34.64 -2.37
C SER A 117 17.42 -35.18 -1.04
N ASP A 118 17.57 -36.51 -1.02
CA ASP A 118 18.56 -37.14 -0.17
C ASP A 118 19.94 -36.55 -0.51
N ASP A 119 20.80 -36.50 0.51
CA ASP A 119 22.22 -36.09 0.53
C ASP A 119 22.53 -34.64 1.03
N ASP A 120 22.83 -34.57 2.33
CA ASP A 120 23.95 -33.82 2.96
C ASP A 120 23.99 -32.28 3.09
N ASP A 121 22.86 -31.55 3.15
CA ASP A 121 22.90 -30.12 3.54
C ASP A 121 22.17 -29.80 4.87
N PRO A 122 22.85 -29.15 5.86
CA PRO A 122 22.24 -28.80 7.15
C PRO A 122 21.23 -27.64 7.02
N PRO A 123 20.17 -27.61 7.85
CA PRO A 123 19.09 -26.63 7.70
C PRO A 123 19.52 -25.26 8.24
N LEU A 124 19.51 -24.25 7.37
CA LEU A 124 19.62 -22.84 7.78
C LEU A 124 18.25 -22.36 8.27
N SER A 125 18.22 -21.89 9.52
CA SER A 125 17.02 -21.45 10.23
C SER A 125 16.64 -19.99 9.93
N LEU A 126 15.33 -19.79 9.92
CA LEU A 126 14.44 -18.73 9.42
C LEU A 126 14.47 -17.32 10.09
N ASP A 127 15.53 -16.87 10.78
CA ASP A 127 15.53 -15.51 11.42
C ASP A 127 16.58 -14.55 10.84
N GLY A 128 16.63 -14.45 9.51
CA GLY A 128 17.69 -13.73 8.81
C GLY A 128 17.20 -12.87 7.67
N SER A 129 16.28 -11.93 7.93
CA SER A 129 16.08 -10.68 7.18
C SER A 129 16.56 -10.71 5.71
N PHE A 130 15.83 -11.45 4.87
CA PHE A 130 16.14 -11.63 3.45
C PHE A 130 15.57 -10.51 2.58
N LEU A 131 15.92 -9.25 2.90
CA LEU A 131 16.00 -8.24 1.83
C LEU A 131 17.22 -8.47 0.92
N ASN A 132 18.05 -9.46 1.25
CA ASN A 132 19.13 -9.94 0.40
C ASN A 132 18.59 -10.95 -0.59
N HIS A 133 18.32 -10.43 -1.79
CA HIS A 133 17.99 -11.14 -3.00
C HIS A 133 18.67 -12.51 -3.10
N THR A 134 17.81 -13.49 -3.38
CA THR A 134 18.12 -14.82 -3.88
C THR A 134 18.87 -14.76 -5.21
N ASP A 135 20.13 -14.35 -5.16
CA ASP A 135 21.20 -14.71 -6.09
C ASP A 135 22.59 -14.66 -5.42
N SER A 136 22.61 -14.68 -4.08
CA SER A 136 23.80 -14.59 -3.24
C SER A 136 24.61 -15.90 -3.19
N ALA A 137 24.63 -16.68 -4.27
CA ALA A 137 25.66 -17.69 -4.47
C ALA A 137 26.95 -17.07 -5.04
N VAL A 138 26.88 -15.85 -5.61
CA VAL A 138 28.03 -15.15 -6.20
C VAL A 138 28.84 -14.37 -5.16
N PHE A 139 28.17 -13.66 -4.25
CA PHE A 139 28.82 -12.90 -3.17
C PHE A 139 28.58 -13.58 -1.84
N ARG A 140 29.62 -14.25 -1.35
CA ARG A 140 29.56 -14.99 -0.08
C ARG A 140 29.71 -14.04 1.11
N GLU A 141 30.29 -12.86 0.89
CA GLU A 141 30.65 -11.92 1.95
C GLU A 141 30.09 -10.51 1.68
N PRO A 142 29.48 -9.86 2.69
CA PRO A 142 29.00 -8.47 2.60
C PRO A 142 30.08 -7.47 2.13
N THR A 143 31.34 -7.76 2.41
CA THR A 143 32.53 -6.96 2.06
C THR A 143 32.83 -6.95 0.56
N GLU A 144 32.67 -8.09 -0.12
CA GLU A 144 32.86 -8.19 -1.58
C GLU A 144 31.83 -7.35 -2.33
N PHE A 145 30.59 -7.31 -1.81
CA PHE A 145 29.52 -6.54 -2.41
C PHE A 145 29.73 -5.03 -2.25
N GLU A 146 30.19 -4.57 -1.09
CA GLU A 146 30.55 -3.16 -0.87
C GLU A 146 31.75 -2.73 -1.72
N TYR A 147 32.76 -3.60 -1.82
CA TYR A 147 33.90 -3.39 -2.72
C TYR A 147 33.46 -3.27 -4.18
N LEU A 148 32.59 -4.18 -4.65
CA LEU A 148 32.07 -4.17 -6.01
C LEU A 148 31.33 -2.87 -6.33
N LYS A 149 30.50 -2.35 -5.40
CA LYS A 149 29.81 -1.06 -5.58
C LYS A 149 30.79 0.08 -5.83
N ASN A 150 31.86 0.15 -5.04
CA ASN A 150 32.84 1.22 -5.14
C ASN A 150 33.56 1.20 -6.51
N ILE A 151 34.06 0.03 -6.92
CA ILE A 151 34.77 -0.08 -8.21
C ILE A 151 33.84 0.13 -9.41
N LEU A 152 32.55 -0.23 -9.29
CA LEU A 152 31.57 -0.03 -10.35
C LEU A 152 31.23 1.46 -10.52
N TYR A 153 31.11 2.20 -9.41
CA TYR A 153 30.93 3.65 -9.43
C TYR A 153 32.09 4.35 -10.15
N GLU A 154 33.33 4.03 -9.79
CA GLU A 154 34.53 4.58 -10.42
C GLU A 154 34.59 4.27 -11.93
N TYR A 155 34.23 3.04 -12.32
CA TYR A 155 34.17 2.60 -13.72
C TYR A 155 33.13 3.39 -14.52
N MET A 156 31.93 3.59 -13.97
CA MET A 156 30.85 4.36 -14.60
C MET A 156 31.18 5.85 -14.73
N MET A 157 32.02 6.38 -13.84
CA MET A 157 32.55 7.75 -13.92
C MET A 157 33.72 7.90 -14.91
N GLY A 158 34.07 6.84 -15.64
CA GLY A 158 35.10 6.86 -16.68
C GLY A 158 36.54 6.87 -16.15
N ARG A 159 36.75 6.56 -14.87
CA ARG A 159 38.09 6.51 -14.27
C ARG A 159 38.68 5.11 -14.41
N GLU A 160 39.92 5.04 -14.88
CA GLU A 160 40.69 3.78 -15.00
C GLU A 160 39.91 2.60 -15.62
N THR A 161 39.03 2.87 -16.60
CA THR A 161 38.01 1.93 -17.09
C THR A 161 38.58 0.58 -17.51
N LYS A 162 39.75 0.57 -18.17
CA LYS A 162 40.45 -0.66 -18.57
C LYS A 162 40.90 -1.52 -17.39
N THR A 163 41.37 -0.90 -16.31
CA THR A 163 41.80 -1.59 -15.09
C THR A 163 40.58 -2.09 -14.33
N LEU A 164 39.59 -1.22 -14.11
CA LEU A 164 38.38 -1.55 -13.37
C LEU A 164 37.53 -2.61 -14.06
N ALA A 165 37.47 -2.64 -15.40
CA ALA A 165 36.79 -3.71 -16.14
C ALA A 165 37.36 -5.10 -15.81
N LYS A 166 38.69 -5.22 -15.67
CA LYS A 166 39.35 -6.48 -15.28
C LYS A 166 39.01 -6.86 -13.85
N VAL A 167 39.05 -5.90 -12.94
CA VAL A 167 38.75 -6.13 -11.52
C VAL A 167 37.28 -6.56 -11.37
N ILE A 168 36.34 -5.84 -12.00
CA ILE A 168 34.91 -6.16 -11.99
C ILE A 168 34.70 -7.58 -12.52
N ALA A 169 35.22 -7.91 -13.70
CA ALA A 169 35.09 -9.24 -14.30
C ALA A 169 35.62 -10.37 -13.39
N THR A 170 36.66 -10.09 -12.62
CA THR A 170 37.24 -11.05 -11.65
C THR A 170 36.34 -11.22 -10.42
N VAL A 171 35.86 -10.11 -9.85
CA VAL A 171 34.99 -10.10 -8.65
C VAL A 171 33.66 -10.80 -8.92
N VAL A 172 33.07 -10.59 -10.10
CA VAL A 172 31.82 -11.25 -10.51
C VAL A 172 32.03 -12.63 -11.17
N ARG A 173 33.29 -13.08 -11.28
CA ARG A 173 33.69 -14.39 -11.82
C ARG A 173 33.18 -14.68 -13.24
N PHE A 174 33.44 -13.75 -14.16
CA PHE A 174 33.17 -13.98 -15.58
C PHE A 174 33.95 -15.17 -16.13
N SER A 175 33.33 -15.92 -17.04
CA SER A 175 34.03 -16.93 -17.82
C SER A 175 35.09 -16.29 -18.73
N ASP A 176 36.08 -17.05 -19.15
CA ASP A 176 37.14 -16.55 -20.03
C ASP A 176 36.60 -15.93 -21.33
N GLU A 177 35.48 -16.43 -21.84
CA GLU A 177 34.80 -15.87 -23.02
C GLU A 177 34.18 -14.50 -22.73
N GLN A 178 33.44 -14.38 -21.61
CA GLN A 178 32.85 -13.13 -21.16
C GLN A 178 33.94 -12.08 -20.89
N MET A 179 35.03 -12.50 -20.25
CA MET A 179 36.17 -11.64 -19.95
C MET A 179 36.81 -11.09 -21.24
N ARG A 180 37.09 -11.93 -22.24
CA ARG A 180 37.64 -11.48 -23.53
C ARG A 180 36.71 -10.49 -24.24
N ASN A 181 35.40 -10.71 -24.22
CA ASN A 181 34.41 -9.85 -24.86
C ASN A 181 34.30 -8.47 -24.17
N VAL A 182 34.40 -8.43 -22.84
CA VAL A 182 34.36 -7.17 -22.09
C VAL A 182 35.65 -6.38 -22.28
N LEU A 183 36.81 -7.05 -22.24
CA LEU A 183 38.10 -6.39 -22.42
C LEU A 183 38.33 -5.89 -23.85
N SER A 184 37.86 -6.61 -24.87
CA SER A 184 37.96 -6.14 -26.25
C SER A 184 37.18 -4.85 -26.48
N LYS A 185 36.00 -4.72 -25.86
CA LYS A 185 35.19 -3.49 -25.92
C LYS A 185 35.84 -2.32 -25.17
N ALA A 186 36.46 -2.60 -24.01
CA ALA A 186 37.15 -1.59 -23.23
C ALA A 186 38.40 -1.04 -23.94
N ASP A 187 39.07 -1.85 -24.76
CA ASP A 187 40.24 -1.42 -25.56
C ASP A 187 39.89 -0.55 -26.77
N THR A 188 38.63 -0.57 -27.23
CA THR A 188 38.16 0.25 -28.37
C THR A 188 37.81 1.69 -28.01
N VAL A 189 37.70 2.02 -26.72
CA VAL A 189 37.40 3.38 -26.26
C VAL A 189 38.72 4.11 -26.03
N VAL A 190 39.27 4.70 -27.10
CA VAL A 190 40.38 5.66 -27.09
C VAL A 190 39.82 7.04 -27.38
#